data_AF-A0A2S2G8U0-F1
#
_entry.id   AF-A0A2S2G8U0-F1
#
_cell.length_a   1.000
_cell.length_b   1.000
_cell.length_c   1.000
_cell.angle_alpha   90.00
_cell.angle_beta   90.00
_cell.angle_gamma   90.00
#
_symmetry.space_group_name_H-M   'P 1'
#
loop_
_entity.id
_entity.type
_entity.pdbx_description
1 polymer ?
#
loop_
_entity_poly.entity_id
_entity_poly.type
_entity_poly.pdbx_seq_one_letter_code
_entity_poly.pdbx_strand_id
1 'polypeptide(L)'
;MQWTAYEIFSVISGLILIGAAFAPVLSLKDRVYALLGGALFTGYGFYVANQTSGTYEFPVFIFVIPAVAVLYVLYKLFGGAGGSSAG
;
A
#
# COMPACT_ATOMS: atom_id res chain seq x y z
N MET A 1 -17.39 -3.61 16.66
CA MET A 1 -16.51 -3.40 15.49
C MET A 1 -17.30 -2.70 14.42
N GLN A 2 -16.84 -1.55 13.95
CA GLN A 2 -17.51 -0.77 12.92
C GLN A 2 -16.62 -0.76 11.67
N TRP A 3 -17.03 -1.52 10.65
CA TRP A 3 -16.35 -1.57 9.36
C TRP A 3 -17.09 -0.65 8.39
N THR A 4 -16.55 0.55 8.18
CA THR A 4 -17.01 1.42 7.10
C THR A 4 -16.11 1.24 5.87
N ALA A 5 -16.42 1.96 4.79
CA ALA A 5 -15.58 1.95 3.60
C ALA A 5 -14.12 2.34 3.93
N TYR A 6 -13.90 3.27 4.85
CA TYR A 6 -12.55 3.77 5.13
C TYR A 6 -11.64 2.71 5.78
N GLU A 7 -12.12 2.00 6.80
CA GLU A 7 -11.33 0.94 7.45
C GLU A 7 -11.04 -0.20 6.46
N ILE A 8 -12.05 -0.59 5.67
CA ILE A 8 -11.92 -1.65 4.67
C ILE A 8 -10.87 -1.26 3.62
N PHE A 9 -10.95 -0.05 3.05
CA PHE A 9 -10.00 0.42 2.05
C PHE A 9 -8.61 0.65 2.63
N SER A 10 -8.48 1.07 3.89
CA SER A 10 -7.19 1.15 4.58
C SER A 10 -6.54 -0.23 4.67
N VAL A 11 -7.29 -1.26 5.08
CA VAL A 11 -6.79 -2.64 5.15
C VAL A 11 -6.41 -3.16 3.76
N ILE A 12 -7.27 -3.00 2.76
CA ILE A 12 -6.99 -3.45 1.37
C ILE A 12 -5.73 -2.77 0.83
N SER A 13 -5.60 -1.45 1.01
CA SER A 13 -4.41 -0.70 0.60
C SER A 13 -3.16 -1.20 1.29
N GLY A 14 -3.27 -1.50 2.59
CA GLY A 14 -2.18 -2.04 3.38
C GLY A 14 -1.71 -3.40 2.88
N LEU A 15 -2.65 -4.31 2.60
CA LEU A 15 -2.37 -5.64 2.06
C LEU A 15 -1.76 -5.59 0.66
N ILE A 16 -2.23 -4.68 -0.20
CA ILE A 16 -1.66 -4.49 -1.55
C ILE A 16 -0.22 -3.99 -1.46
N LEU A 17 0.08 -3.03 -0.57
CA LEU A 17 1.45 -2.56 -0.36
C LEU A 17 2.36 -3.67 0.18
N ILE A 18 1.88 -4.47 1.14
CA ILE A 18 2.63 -5.65 1.63
C ILE A 18 2.91 -6.62 0.47
N GLY A 19 1.91 -6.93 -0.34
CA GLY A 19 2.07 -7.78 -1.52
C GLY A 19 3.06 -7.21 -2.54
N ALA A 20 3.00 -5.90 -2.79
CA ALA A 20 3.89 -5.21 -3.72
C ALA A 20 5.36 -5.29 -3.29
N ALA A 21 5.66 -5.37 -1.99
CA ALA A 21 7.02 -5.50 -1.49
C ALA A 21 7.74 -6.79 -1.96
N PHE A 22 6.99 -7.80 -2.40
CA PHE A 22 7.55 -9.04 -2.94
C PHE A 22 7.82 -8.98 -4.45
N ALA A 23 7.49 -7.87 -5.12
CA ALA A 23 7.81 -7.69 -6.53
C ALA A 23 9.34 -7.64 -6.74
N PRO A 24 9.91 -8.50 -7.60
CA PRO A 24 11.36 -8.64 -7.72
C PRO A 24 12.04 -7.37 -8.24
N VAL A 25 11.30 -6.54 -8.99
CA VAL A 25 11.79 -5.31 -9.63
C VAL A 25 11.95 -4.13 -8.66
N LEU A 26 11.47 -4.25 -7.42
CA LEU A 26 11.57 -3.18 -6.44
C LEU A 26 12.91 -3.17 -5.73
N SER A 27 13.46 -1.97 -5.53
CA SER A 27 14.65 -1.75 -4.71
C SER A 27 14.38 -2.10 -3.24
N LEU A 28 15.43 -2.41 -2.46
CA LEU A 28 15.27 -2.70 -1.03
C LEU A 28 14.55 -1.56 -0.29
N LYS A 29 14.87 -0.31 -0.64
CA LYS A 29 14.24 0.89 -0.07
C LYS A 29 12.73 0.92 -0.35
N ASP A 30 12.32 0.64 -1.59
CA ASP A 30 10.89 0.61 -1.97
C ASP A 30 10.14 -0.50 -1.23
N ARG A 31 10.76 -1.68 -1.10
CA ARG A 31 10.17 -2.80 -0.37
C ARG A 31 9.96 -2.47 1.11
N VAL A 32 10.94 -1.83 1.75
CA VAL A 32 10.83 -1.41 3.15
C VAL A 32 9.68 -0.40 3.32
N TYR A 33 9.56 0.60 2.44
CA TYR A 33 8.43 1.54 2.53
C TYR A 33 7.09 0.88 2.25
N ALA A 34 7.04 -0.07 1.31
CA ALA A 34 5.83 -0.83 1.01
C ALA A 34 5.39 -1.70 2.21
N LEU A 35 6.33 -2.36 2.88
CA LEU A 35 6.04 -3.12 4.10
C LEU A 35 5.62 -2.22 5.27
N LEU A 36 6.36 -1.14 5.53
CA LEU A 36 6.04 -0.23 6.64
C LEU A 36 4.71 0.48 6.42
N GLY A 37 4.51 1.07 5.25
CA GLY A 37 3.24 1.70 4.89
C GLY A 37 2.10 0.69 4.90
N GLY A 38 2.33 -0.50 4.36
CA GLY A 38 1.35 -1.56 4.34
C GLY A 38 0.92 -2.04 5.73
N ALA A 39 1.88 -2.23 6.64
CA ALA A 39 1.62 -2.58 8.03
C ALA A 39 0.88 -1.46 8.78
N LEU A 40 1.26 -0.20 8.56
CA LEU A 40 0.60 0.96 9.17
C LEU A 40 -0.86 1.09 8.71
N PHE A 41 -1.15 1.01 7.41
CA PHE A 41 -2.53 1.09 6.91
C PHE A 41 -3.39 -0.09 7.33
N THR A 42 -2.83 -1.31 7.31
CA THR A 42 -3.54 -2.51 7.77
C THR A 42 -3.83 -2.40 9.27
N GLY A 43 -2.80 -2.10 10.06
CA GLY A 43 -2.91 -1.97 11.51
C GLY A 43 -3.85 -0.84 11.93
N TYR A 44 -3.79 0.31 11.27
CA TYR A 44 -4.68 1.44 11.55
C TYR A 44 -6.13 1.12 11.22
N GLY A 45 -6.40 0.47 10.07
CA GLY A 45 -7.75 0.04 9.71
C GLY A 45 -8.35 -0.92 10.74
N PHE A 46 -7.58 -1.93 11.18
CA PHE A 46 -8.01 -2.82 12.26
C PHE A 46 -8.17 -2.09 13.60
N TYR A 47 -7.25 -1.19 13.93
CA TYR A 47 -7.29 -0.42 15.17
C TYR A 47 -8.59 0.38 15.26
N VAL A 48 -8.91 1.19 14.23
CA VAL A 48 -10.12 2.02 14.19
C VAL A 48 -11.39 1.18 14.13
N ALA A 49 -11.40 0.08 13.35
CA ALA A 49 -12.54 -0.83 13.28
C ALA A 49 -12.89 -1.45 14.65
N ASN A 50 -11.92 -1.55 15.56
CA ASN A 50 -12.12 -2.04 16.92
C ASN A 50 -12.55 -0.97 17.93
N GLN A 51 -12.52 0.31 17.57
CA GLN A 51 -12.94 1.38 18.46
C GLN A 51 -14.48 1.46 18.50
N THR A 52 -15.00 1.71 19.70
CA THR A 52 -16.44 1.92 19.94
C THR A 52 -16.79 3.40 20.12
N SER A 53 -15.79 4.25 20.32
CA SER A 53 -15.92 5.70 20.45
C SER A 53 -14.61 6.40 20.09
N GLY A 54 -14.69 7.68 19.72
CA GLY A 54 -13.55 8.49 19.27
C GLY A 54 -13.72 9.02 17.85
N THR A 55 -12.97 10.07 17.52
CA THR A 55 -12.92 10.64 16.16
C THR A 55 -11.62 10.17 15.51
N TYR A 56 -11.74 9.39 14.43
CA TYR A 56 -10.62 8.86 13.67
C TYR A 56 -10.76 9.32 12.23
N GLU A 57 -9.71 9.90 11.68
CA GLU A 57 -9.72 10.41 10.32
C GLU A 57 -8.88 9.53 9.41
N PHE A 58 -9.48 9.19 8.27
CA PHE A 58 -8.78 8.48 7.21
C PHE A 58 -8.42 9.47 6.10
N PRO A 59 -7.16 9.48 5.64
CA PRO A 59 -6.80 10.29 4.50
C PRO A 59 -7.48 9.77 3.23
N VAL A 60 -8.05 10.66 2.42
CA VAL A 60 -8.75 10.28 1.16
C VAL A 60 -7.82 9.54 0.19
N PHE A 61 -6.51 9.75 0.26
CA PHE A 61 -5.57 9.05 -0.62
C PHE A 61 -5.51 7.52 -0.38
N ILE A 62 -6.11 6.97 0.69
CA ILE A 62 -6.22 5.51 0.86
C ILE A 62 -6.98 4.85 -0.31
N PHE A 63 -7.90 5.56 -0.96
CA PHE A 63 -8.61 4.99 -2.12
C PHE A 63 -7.73 4.93 -3.38
N VAL A 64 -6.65 5.72 -3.41
CA VAL A 64 -5.76 5.87 -4.57
C VAL A 64 -4.51 5.01 -4.43
N ILE A 65 -4.04 4.76 -3.21
CA ILE A 65 -2.87 3.91 -2.91
C ILE A 65 -2.92 2.55 -3.63
N PRO A 66 -4.04 1.80 -3.63
CA PRO A 66 -4.15 0.53 -4.35
C PRO A 66 -3.80 0.64 -5.83
N ALA A 67 -4.40 1.63 -6.51
CA ALA A 67 -4.20 1.84 -7.94
C ALA A 67 -2.76 2.26 -8.22
N VAL A 68 -2.21 3.20 -7.45
CA VAL A 68 -0.83 3.69 -7.63
C VAL A 68 0.19 2.59 -7.36
N ALA A 69 0.01 1.80 -6.31
CA ALA A 69 0.91 0.69 -5.98
C ALA A 69 0.96 -0.35 -7.11
N VAL A 70 -0.21 -0.76 -7.62
CA VAL A 70 -0.30 -1.70 -8.74
C VAL A 70 0.31 -1.09 -10.00
N LEU A 71 -0.07 0.14 -10.37
CA LEU A 71 0.47 0.82 -11.55
C LEU A 71 1.98 1.02 -11.48
N TYR A 72 2.53 1.34 -10.31
CA TYR A 72 3.97 1.49 -10.11
C TYR A 72 4.73 0.16 -10.32
N VAL A 73 4.20 -0.94 -9.77
CA VAL A 73 4.77 -2.27 -9.97
C VAL A 73 4.71 -2.66 -11.45
N LEU A 74 3.57 -2.46 -12.12
CA LEU A 74 3.42 -2.72 -13.55
C LEU A 74 4.38 -1.87 -14.39
N TYR A 75 4.50 -0.57 -14.10
CA TYR A 75 5.42 0.32 -14.79
C TYR A 75 6.88 -0.15 -14.65
N LYS A 76 7.28 -0.59 -13.46
CA LYS A 76 8.64 -1.12 -13.25
C LYS A 76 8.84 -2.45 -13.98
N LEU A 77 7.84 -3.34 -13.99
CA LEU A 77 7.90 -4.63 -14.68
C LEU A 77 7.96 -4.50 -16.21
N PHE A 78 7.20 -3.56 -16.80
CA PHE A 78 7.06 -3.44 -18.25
C PHE A 78 7.85 -2.28 -18.88
N GLY A 79 8.18 -1.25 -18.10
CA GLY A 79 8.91 -0.07 -18.56
C GLY A 79 10.42 -0.09 -18.27
N GLY A 80 10.89 -1.04 -17.44
CA GLY A 80 12.29 -1.13 -17.02
C GLY A 80 13.26 -1.79 -18.03
N ALA A 81 12.78 -2.34 -19.14
CA ALA A 81 13.60 -3.05 -20.13
C ALA A 81 14.42 -2.15 -21.08
N GLY A 82 14.47 -0.83 -20.84
CA GLY A 82 15.08 0.15 -21.76
C GLY A 82 16.40 0.79 -21.32
N GLY A 83 17.03 0.37 -20.22
CA GLY A 83 18.18 1.12 -19.69
C GLY A 83 19.17 0.30 -18.88
N SER A 84 19.92 -0.61 -19.51
CA SER A 84 21.29 -0.98 -19.15
C SER A 84 21.89 -1.90 -20.20
N SER A 85 22.24 -1.32 -21.34
CA SER A 85 23.17 -1.90 -22.30
C SER A 85 24.11 -0.80 -22.81
N ALA A 86 25.03 -0.33 -21.96
CA ALA A 86 26.31 0.29 -22.32
C ALA A 86 26.98 0.84 -21.06
N GLY A 87 28.18 0.36 -20.76
CA GLY A 87 29.03 0.83 -19.67
C GLY A 87 29.96 -0.27 -19.19
#